data_AF-A0A6H0ZQL3-F1
#
_entry.id   AF-A0A6H0ZQL3-F1
#
_cell.length_a   1.000
_cell.length_b   1.000
_cell.length_c   1.000
_cell.angle_alpha   90.00
_cell.angle_beta   90.00
_cell.angle_gamma   90.00
#
_symmetry.space_group_name_H-M   'P 1'
#
loop_
_entity.id
_entity.type
_entity.pdbx_description
1 polymer ?
#
loop_
_entity_poly.entity_id
_entity_poly.type
_entity_poly.pdbx_seq_one_letter_code
_entity_poly.pdbx_strand_id
1 'polypeptide(L)' 'MASQLSLDVDLPEPGFEAEVDLADAVLQAYGGDAERAIRELLRDADFLRGQFYVASQAMSPGYARGWRPKYERV' A
#
# COMPACT_ATOMS: atom_id res chain seq x y z
N MET A 1 9.31 8.01 -40.41
CA MET A 1 8.53 6.76 -40.27
C MET A 1 9.03 6.04 -39.03
N ALA A 2 8.27 6.10 -37.94
CA ALA A 2 8.57 5.38 -36.71
C ALA A 2 7.35 4.50 -36.42
N SER A 3 7.47 3.22 -36.74
CA SER A 3 6.48 2.20 -36.42
C SER A 3 6.42 2.09 -34.91
N GLN A 4 5.32 2.54 -34.30
CA GLN A 4 5.01 2.24 -32.92
C GLN A 4 4.94 0.72 -32.75
N LEU A 5 5.64 0.22 -31.74
CA LEU A 5 5.51 -1.15 -31.24
C LEU A 5 4.17 -1.24 -30.50
N SER A 6 3.10 -1.61 -31.20
CA SER A 6 1.91 -2.13 -30.52
C SER A 6 2.24 -3.55 -30.07
N LEU A 7 2.53 -3.71 -28.78
CA LEU A 7 2.45 -5.03 -28.16
C LEU A 7 0.96 -5.30 -27.95
N ASP A 8 0.36 -6.01 -28.90
CA ASP A 8 -0.96 -6.60 -28.76
C ASP A 8 -0.86 -7.77 -27.77
N VAL A 9 -0.61 -7.44 -26.49
CA VAL A 9 -0.77 -8.40 -25.41
C VAL A 9 -2.21 -8.31 -24.99
N ASP A 10 -2.97 -9.32 -25.39
CA ASP A 10 -4.27 -9.64 -24.80
C ASP A 10 -4.03 -10.11 -23.36
N LEU A 11 -3.63 -9.17 -22.50
CA LEU A 11 -3.69 -9.37 -21.06
C LEU A 11 -5.18 -9.50 -20.76
N PRO A 12 -5.62 -10.54 -20.03
CA PRO A 12 -6.97 -10.54 -19.53
C PRO A 12 -7.18 -9.20 -18.84
N GLU A 13 -8.11 -8.39 -19.38
CA GLU A 13 -8.64 -7.19 -18.73
C GLU A 13 -8.80 -7.57 -17.26
N PRO A 14 -8.19 -6.84 -16.31
CA PRO A 14 -8.23 -7.22 -14.90
C PRO A 14 -9.70 -7.32 -14.51
N GLY A 15 -10.20 -8.55 -14.55
CA GLY A 15 -11.61 -8.84 -14.41
C GLY A 15 -11.91 -8.51 -12.98
N PHE A 16 -12.63 -7.40 -12.79
CA PHE A 16 -13.15 -6.88 -11.53
C PHE A 16 -12.95 -7.90 -10.40
N GLU A 17 -11.77 -7.86 -9.77
CA GLU A 17 -11.51 -8.69 -8.61
C GLU A 17 -12.62 -8.28 -7.64
N ALA A 18 -13.50 -9.23 -7.29
CA ALA A 18 -14.57 -8.98 -6.34
C ALA A 18 -13.95 -8.20 -5.19
N GLU A 19 -14.43 -6.96 -4.95
CA GLU A 19 -13.79 -6.01 -4.05
C GLU A 19 -13.54 -6.71 -2.71
N VAL A 20 -12.31 -7.19 -2.51
CA VAL A 20 -11.99 -8.03 -1.36
C VAL A 20 -11.98 -7.08 -0.19
N ASP A 21 -12.91 -7.27 0.74
CA ASP A 21 -12.85 -6.54 2.00
C ASP A 21 -11.56 -6.96 2.71
N LEU A 22 -10.63 -6.01 2.79
CA LEU A 22 -9.32 -6.22 3.39
C LEU A 22 -9.45 -6.58 4.88
N ALA A 23 -10.49 -6.10 5.56
CA ALA A 23 -10.73 -6.47 6.95
C ALA A 23 -11.08 -7.96 7.06
N ASP A 24 -11.95 -8.46 6.19
CA ASP A 24 -12.32 -9.89 6.15
C ASP A 24 -11.14 -10.75 5.73
N ALA A 25 -10.35 -10.33 4.73
CA ALA A 25 -9.15 -11.05 4.30
C ALA A 25 -8.11 -11.14 5.42
N VAL A 26 -7.88 -10.05 6.15
CA VAL A 26 -6.97 -10.04 7.30
C VAL A 26 -7.51 -10.94 8.41
N LEU A 27 -8.79 -10.84 8.76
CA LEU A 27 -9.40 -11.68 9.78
C LEU A 27 -9.30 -13.17 9.42
N GLN A 28 -9.54 -13.52 8.16
CA GLN A 28 -9.40 -14.87 7.63
C GLN A 28 -7.95 -15.37 7.70
N ALA A 29 -6.96 -14.51 7.40
CA ALA A 29 -5.54 -14.85 7.50
C ALA A 29 -5.12 -15.21 8.93
N TYR A 30 -5.81 -14.67 9.94
CA TYR A 30 -5.61 -15.00 11.35
C TYR A 30 -6.59 -16.04 11.89
N GLY A 31 -7.29 -16.77 11.01
CA GLY A 31 -8.21 -17.85 11.39
C GLY A 31 -9.43 -17.39 12.18
N GLY A 32 -9.86 -16.14 12.00
CA GLY A 32 -10.95 -15.54 12.77
C GLY A 32 -10.53 -14.94 14.12
N ASP A 33 -9.25 -15.01 14.49
CA ASP A 33 -8.74 -14.37 15.72
C ASP A 33 -8.57 -12.86 15.52
N ALA A 34 -9.63 -12.12 15.82
CA ALA A 34 -9.67 -10.67 15.68
C ALA A 34 -8.65 -9.96 16.59
N GLU A 35 -8.42 -10.46 17.81
CA GLU A 35 -7.45 -9.84 18.72
C GLU A 35 -6.03 -9.96 18.18
N ARG A 36 -5.65 -11.15 17.71
CA ARG A 36 -4.34 -11.37 17.10
C ARG A 36 -4.18 -10.52 15.84
N ALA A 37 -5.18 -10.50 14.96
CA ALA A 37 -5.17 -9.68 13.75
C ALA A 37 -4.93 -8.19 14.07
N ILE A 38 -5.65 -7.63 15.04
CA ILE A 38 -5.48 -6.24 15.46
C ILE A 38 -4.08 -6.00 16.04
N ARG A 39 -3.57 -6.91 16.89
CA ARG A 39 -2.23 -6.75 17.48
C ARG A 39 -1.13 -6.74 16.41
N GLU A 40 -1.21 -7.60 15.40
CA GLU A 40 -0.25 -7.60 14.30
C GLU A 40 -0.40 -6.36 13.41
N LEU A 41 -1.64 -5.95 13.06
CA LEU A 41 -1.87 -4.71 12.32
C LEU A 41 -1.30 -3.48 13.02
N LEU A 42 -1.41 -3.41 14.35
CA LEU A 42 -0.82 -2.32 15.13
C LEU A 42 0.71 -2.34 15.09
N ARG A 43 1.34 -3.52 15.10
CA ARG A 43 2.80 -3.66 14.96
C ARG A 43 3.28 -3.25 13.58
N ASP A 44 2.57 -3.68 12.53
CA ASP A 44 2.88 -3.30 11.15
C ASP A 44 2.75 -1.78 10.95
N ALA A 45 1.69 -1.18 11.50
CA ALA A 45 1.49 0.27 11.46
C ALA A 45 2.61 1.03 12.18
N ASP A 46 3.08 0.53 13.33
CA ASP A 46 4.20 1.12 14.07
C ASP A 46 5.52 1.01 13.28
N PHE A 47 5.81 -0.16 12.73
CA PHE A 47 6.96 -0.39 11.85
C PHE A 47 6.96 0.57 10.66
N LEU A 48 5.82 0.69 9.96
CA LEU A 48 5.67 1.58 8.81
C LEU A 48 5.84 3.06 9.19
N ARG A 49 5.35 3.49 10.36
CA ARG A 49 5.61 4.84 10.88
C ARG A 49 7.10 5.10 11.06
N GLY A 50 7.86 4.13 11.58
CA GLY A 50 9.31 4.21 11.67
C GLY A 50 9.99 4.35 10.30
N GLN A 51 9.58 3.56 9.31
CA GLN A 51 10.10 3.65 7.95
C GLN A 51 9.79 5.02 7.32
N PHE A 52 8.56 5.52 7.48
CA PHE A 52 8.20 6.85 6.97
C PHE A 52 8.96 7.97 7.66
N TYR A 53 9.25 7.85 8.96
CA TYR A 53 10.11 8.81 9.64
C TYR A 53 11.51 8.86 8.99
N VAL A 54 12.17 7.71 8.84
CA VAL A 54 13.49 7.64 8.20
C VAL A 54 13.45 8.20 6.78
N ALA A 55 12.47 7.79 5.98
CA ALA A 55 12.29 8.29 4.62
C ALA A 55 12.09 9.81 4.58
N SER A 56 11.24 10.36 5.46
CA SER A 56 10.96 11.79 5.51
C SER A 56 12.19 12.65 5.83
N GLN A 57 13.14 12.10 6.59
CA GLN A 57 14.41 12.76 6.91
C GLN A 57 15.43 12.68 5.75
N ALA A 58 15.38 11.62 4.95
CA ALA A 58 16.30 11.41 3.82
C ALA A 58 15.82 12.07 2.51
N MET A 59 14.52 12.31 2.36
CA MET A 59 13.95 12.91 1.15
C MET A 59 14.33 14.39 1.00
N SER A 60 14.87 14.76 -0.16
CA SER A 60 15.14 16.16 -0.46
C SER A 60 13.84 16.92 -0.74
N PRO A 61 13.78 18.24 -0.43
CA PRO A 61 12.60 19.06 -0.72
C PRO A 61 12.22 19.07 -2.21
N GLY A 62 13.22 18.96 -3.10
CA GLY A 62 13.02 18.94 -4.55
C GLY A 62 12.36 17.65 -5.05
N TYR A 63 12.69 16.50 -4.44
CA TYR A 63 12.11 15.21 -4.82
C TYR A 63 10.60 15.15 -4.52
N ALA A 64 10.18 15.65 -3.35
CA ALA A 64 8.77 15.65 -2.94
C ALA A 64 7.99 16.93 -3.31
N ARG A 65 8.64 17.90 -3.99
CA ARG A 65 8.09 19.25 -4.22
C ARG A 65 7.54 19.90 -2.94
N GLY A 66 8.27 19.75 -1.83
CA GLY A 66 7.89 20.29 -0.52
C GLY A 66 6.80 19.51 0.23
N TRP A 67 6.23 18.45 -0.34
CA TRP A 67 5.31 17.56 0.40
C TRP A 67 6.05 16.80 1.50
N ARG A 68 5.38 16.58 2.64
CA ARG A 68 5.86 15.76 3.76
C ARG A 68 4.74 14.87 4.28
N PRO A 69 5.05 13.65 4.79
CA PRO A 69 4.07 12.77 5.40
C PRO A 69 3.39 13.44 6.60
N LYS A 70 2.10 13.16 6.77
CA LYS A 70 1.33 13.51 7.97
C LYS A 70 0.97 12.23 8.71
N TYR A 71 1.24 12.18 10.01
CA TYR A 71 1.04 10.98 10.83
C TYR A 71 -0.40 10.83 11.37
N GLU A 72 -1.20 11.88 11.21
CA GLU A 72 -2.60 11.96 11.60
C GLU A 72 -3.47 11.94 10.35
N ARG A 73 -4.56 11.16 10.39
CA ARG A 73 -5.64 11.27 9.41
C ARG A 73 -6.47 12.52 9.74
N VAL A 74 -6.62 13.41 8.77
CA VAL A 74 -7.59 14.53 8.77
C VAL A 74 -8.77 14.20 7.89
#